data_AF-A0A959IJC4-F1
#
_entry.id   AF-A0A959IJC4-F1
#
_cell.length_a   1.000
_cell.length_b   1.000
_cell.length_c   1.000
_cell.angle_alpha   90.00
_cell.angle_beta   90.00
_cell.angle_gamma   90.00
#
_symmetry.space_group_name_H-M   'P 1'
#
loop_
_entity.id
_entity.type
_entity.pdbx_description
1 polymer ?
#
loop_
_entity_poly.entity_id
_entity_poly.type
_entity_poly.pdbx_seq_one_letter_code
_entity_poly.pdbx_strand_id
1 'polypeptide(L)'
;ITLLGLAKLFHVDDRLESWWNDYERSFREPAPEPIEQGTVCHLLTHLDEQESILLLDPEAAVEARMDTMVQSWNLDSIEVMIQRARTAHGAVAQIDINELVYFEALTQDRARLIFYDGSSEVHDLGAVLQLIRDRDKCHFFQAVSFEGQAYEYFNILYTEAFEKVNCDAGTYYLARLNVTAGGDPAARAIVNCGTDLFSHYIYQKTRRRLESLNPSSDFSYRRELEWHDCVCSEGRVDSVAVTQ
;
A
#
# COMPACT_ATOMS: atom_id res chain seq x y z
N ILE A 1 21.18 -38.66 39.80
CA ILE A 1 21.23 -37.31 39.19
C ILE A 1 20.50 -37.38 37.83
N THR A 2 19.27 -37.89 37.83
CA THR A 2 18.55 -38.22 36.58
C THR A 2 17.04 -38.10 36.78
N LEU A 3 16.60 -37.11 37.56
CA LEU A 3 15.18 -36.84 37.80
C LEU A 3 14.86 -35.34 38.03
N LEU A 4 15.82 -34.44 37.77
CA LEU A 4 15.63 -32.97 37.82
C LEU A 4 15.57 -32.32 36.42
N GLY A 5 15.72 -33.12 35.34
CA GLY A 5 15.66 -32.64 33.96
C GLY A 5 14.27 -32.60 33.33
N LEU A 6 13.25 -33.18 33.98
CA LEU A 6 11.89 -33.30 33.41
C LEU A 6 10.93 -32.19 33.86
N ALA A 7 11.27 -31.40 34.90
CA ALA A 7 10.41 -30.30 35.36
C ALA A 7 10.41 -29.07 34.44
N LYS A 8 11.36 -28.96 33.50
CA LYS A 8 11.41 -27.86 32.51
C LYS A 8 10.58 -28.10 31.25
N LEU A 9 10.06 -29.31 31.05
CA LEU A 9 9.18 -29.64 29.92
C LEU A 9 7.70 -29.29 30.17
N PHE A 10 7.31 -29.07 31.42
CA PHE A 10 5.90 -28.78 31.79
C PHE A 10 5.57 -27.29 31.93
N HIS A 11 6.52 -26.37 31.69
CA HIS A 11 6.23 -24.93 31.53
C HIS A 11 6.06 -24.50 30.07
N VAL A 12 6.10 -25.48 29.16
CA VAL A 12 5.79 -25.27 27.74
C VAL A 12 4.26 -25.31 27.51
N ASP A 13 3.51 -25.97 28.38
CA ASP A 13 2.05 -26.12 28.27
C ASP A 13 1.30 -24.79 28.44
N ASP A 14 1.58 -24.01 29.48
CA ASP A 14 0.82 -22.76 29.74
C ASP A 14 0.94 -21.73 28.60
N ARG A 15 2.09 -21.71 27.90
CA ARG A 15 2.34 -20.82 26.75
C ARG A 15 1.71 -21.33 25.46
N LEU A 16 1.70 -22.64 25.26
CA LEU A 16 1.01 -23.27 24.11
C LEU A 16 -0.50 -23.18 24.28
N GLU A 17 -0.99 -23.34 25.51
CA GLU A 17 -2.40 -23.18 25.85
C GLU A 17 -2.83 -21.71 25.78
N SER A 18 -2.00 -20.77 26.24
CA SER A 18 -2.20 -19.32 26.00
C SER A 18 -2.23 -18.98 24.51
N TRP A 19 -1.25 -19.47 23.75
CA TRP A 19 -1.17 -19.24 22.30
C TRP A 19 -2.35 -19.86 21.57
N TRP A 20 -2.76 -21.07 21.96
CA TRP A 20 -3.93 -21.76 21.40
C TRP A 20 -5.23 -21.06 21.78
N ASN A 21 -5.36 -20.56 23.01
CA ASN A 21 -6.52 -19.80 23.46
C ASN A 21 -6.60 -18.41 22.82
N ASP A 22 -5.48 -17.75 22.55
CA ASP A 22 -5.42 -16.51 21.76
C ASP A 22 -5.76 -16.78 20.27
N TYR A 23 -5.23 -17.89 19.72
CA TYR A 23 -5.56 -18.37 18.38
C TYR A 23 -7.05 -18.69 18.25
N GLU A 24 -7.62 -19.47 19.17
CA GLU A 24 -9.04 -19.86 19.15
C GLU A 24 -9.97 -18.66 19.43
N ARG A 25 -9.54 -17.69 20.24
CA ARG A 25 -10.25 -16.40 20.44
C ARG A 25 -10.32 -15.59 19.14
N SER A 26 -9.24 -15.57 18.36
CA SER A 26 -9.22 -14.90 17.04
C SER A 26 -10.16 -15.55 16.00
N PHE A 27 -10.60 -16.80 16.23
CA PHE A 27 -11.59 -17.50 15.40
C PHE A 27 -13.03 -17.44 15.94
N ARG A 28 -13.21 -17.10 17.23
CA ARG A 28 -14.53 -17.03 17.90
C ARG A 28 -15.09 -15.62 18.01
N GLU A 29 -14.25 -14.61 17.92
CA GLU A 29 -14.72 -13.27 17.58
C GLU A 29 -15.40 -13.37 16.21
N PRO A 30 -16.65 -12.88 16.03
CA PRO A 30 -17.16 -12.73 14.68
C PRO A 30 -16.09 -11.94 13.94
N ALA A 31 -15.62 -12.48 12.81
CA ALA A 31 -14.69 -11.74 11.97
C ALA A 31 -15.24 -10.32 11.89
N PRO A 32 -14.47 -9.27 12.24
CA PRO A 32 -14.95 -7.92 12.03
C PRO A 32 -15.53 -7.90 10.62
N GLU A 33 -16.76 -7.40 10.46
CA GLU A 33 -17.48 -7.43 9.19
C GLU A 33 -16.47 -7.15 8.08
N PRO A 34 -16.42 -7.95 6.99
CA PRO A 34 -15.32 -7.89 6.04
C PRO A 34 -15.22 -6.47 5.51
N ILE A 35 -14.31 -5.68 6.08
CA ILE A 35 -14.06 -4.38 5.52
C ILE A 35 -13.14 -4.62 4.34
N GLU A 36 -13.77 -4.51 3.18
CA GLU A 36 -13.20 -4.11 1.90
C GLU A 36 -12.35 -2.83 2.09
N GLN A 37 -11.23 -2.92 2.80
CA GLN A 37 -10.36 -1.78 3.07
C GLN A 37 -8.96 -2.05 2.51
N GLY A 38 -8.34 -0.97 2.05
CA GLY A 38 -6.92 -0.91 1.72
C GLY A 38 -6.57 -1.30 0.28
N THR A 39 -7.42 -1.08 -0.72
CA THR A 39 -6.95 -1.07 -2.13
C THR A 39 -7.36 0.25 -2.75
N VAL A 40 -6.83 0.56 -3.93
CA VAL A 40 -7.27 1.74 -4.67
C VAL A 40 -8.77 1.66 -5.01
N CYS A 41 -9.34 0.47 -5.23
CA CYS A 41 -10.79 0.37 -5.47
C CYS A 41 -11.60 0.91 -4.28
N HIS A 42 -11.18 0.63 -3.05
CA HIS A 42 -11.87 1.12 -1.85
C HIS A 42 -11.70 2.63 -1.67
N LEU A 43 -10.51 3.17 -1.99
CA LEU A 43 -10.30 4.60 -2.04
C LEU A 43 -11.24 5.25 -3.06
N LEU A 44 -11.34 4.69 -4.27
CA LEU A 44 -12.22 5.19 -5.32
C LEU A 44 -13.68 5.19 -4.86
N THR A 45 -14.17 4.08 -4.29
CA THR A 45 -15.54 4.00 -3.75
C THR A 45 -15.79 5.07 -2.69
N HIS A 46 -14.86 5.25 -1.74
CA HIS A 46 -14.99 6.25 -0.68
C HIS A 46 -15.01 7.68 -1.22
N LEU A 47 -14.16 7.98 -2.19
CA LEU A 47 -14.11 9.29 -2.84
C LEU A 47 -15.36 9.55 -3.69
N ASP A 48 -15.93 8.51 -4.34
CA ASP A 48 -17.19 8.61 -5.08
C ASP A 48 -18.37 8.88 -4.13
N GLU A 49 -18.44 8.20 -2.98
CA GLU A 49 -19.45 8.44 -1.94
C GLU A 49 -19.38 9.86 -1.35
N GLN A 50 -18.19 10.46 -1.35
CA GLN A 50 -17.94 11.82 -0.86
C GLN A 50 -18.09 12.90 -1.95
N GLU A 51 -18.42 12.52 -3.18
CA GLU A 51 -18.44 13.45 -4.33
C GLU A 51 -17.11 14.22 -4.47
N SER A 52 -15.98 13.53 -4.24
CA SER A 52 -14.68 14.16 -4.15
C SER A 52 -14.24 14.79 -5.48
N ILE A 53 -13.64 15.99 -5.38
CA ILE A 53 -13.04 16.70 -6.52
C ILE A 53 -11.94 15.90 -7.22
N LEU A 54 -11.31 14.94 -6.52
CA LEU A 54 -10.26 14.09 -7.08
C LEU A 54 -10.76 13.12 -8.16
N LEU A 55 -12.06 12.82 -8.18
CA LEU A 55 -12.67 11.86 -9.13
C LEU A 55 -13.58 12.52 -10.17
N LEU A 56 -13.72 13.85 -10.11
CA LEU A 56 -14.45 14.57 -11.13
C LEU A 56 -13.67 14.47 -12.44
N ASP A 57 -14.33 13.96 -13.48
CA ASP A 57 -13.84 14.10 -14.84
C ASP A 57 -13.53 15.59 -15.06
N PRO A 58 -12.31 15.95 -15.46
CA PRO A 58 -11.93 17.34 -15.62
C PRO A 58 -12.87 18.14 -16.54
N GLU A 59 -13.52 17.51 -17.52
CA GLU A 59 -14.52 18.16 -18.38
C GLU A 59 -15.88 18.28 -17.66
N ALA A 60 -16.33 17.25 -16.93
CA ALA A 60 -17.57 17.29 -16.14
C ALA A 60 -17.47 18.21 -14.91
N ALA A 61 -16.29 18.35 -14.30
CA ALA A 61 -16.01 19.28 -13.21
C ALA A 61 -16.22 20.73 -13.63
N VAL A 62 -15.90 21.03 -14.89
CA VAL A 62 -16.10 22.35 -15.49
C VAL A 62 -17.57 22.56 -15.83
N GLU A 63 -18.25 21.58 -16.42
CA GLU A 63 -19.69 21.69 -16.71
C GLU A 63 -20.54 21.83 -15.43
N ALA A 64 -20.28 21.02 -14.40
CA ALA A 64 -20.99 21.09 -13.12
C ALA A 64 -20.75 22.43 -12.38
N ARG A 65 -19.55 23.02 -12.51
CA ARG A 65 -19.25 24.37 -12.01
C ARG A 65 -19.85 25.48 -12.87
N MET A 66 -19.96 25.27 -14.17
CA MET A 66 -20.65 26.20 -15.07
C MET A 66 -22.14 26.27 -14.73
N ASP A 67 -22.80 25.14 -14.47
CA ASP A 67 -24.21 25.08 -14.10
C ASP A 67 -24.52 25.70 -12.73
N THR A 68 -23.57 25.67 -11.79
CA THR A 68 -23.74 26.24 -10.45
C THR A 68 -23.32 27.72 -10.33
N MET A 69 -22.57 28.29 -11.29
CA MET A 69 -22.00 29.65 -11.15
C MET A 69 -22.08 30.53 -12.41
N VAL A 70 -23.25 30.61 -13.06
CA VAL A 70 -23.53 31.51 -14.21
C VAL A 70 -23.59 33.01 -13.85
N GLN A 71 -22.95 33.51 -12.79
CA GLN A 71 -23.09 34.94 -12.43
C GLN A 71 -21.82 35.77 -12.20
N SER A 72 -20.58 35.24 -12.24
CA SER A 72 -19.43 36.13 -11.94
C SER A 72 -18.04 35.80 -12.49
N TRP A 73 -17.85 34.78 -13.33
CA TRP A 73 -16.50 34.43 -13.80
C TRP A 73 -16.27 34.84 -15.27
N ASN A 74 -15.12 35.47 -15.52
CA ASN A 74 -14.66 35.88 -16.84
C ASN A 74 -14.31 34.63 -17.66
N LEU A 75 -14.77 34.54 -18.93
CA LEU A 75 -14.61 33.37 -19.82
C LEU A 75 -13.16 32.86 -19.89
N ASP A 76 -12.18 33.76 -19.81
CA ASP A 76 -10.75 33.45 -19.79
C ASP A 76 -10.34 32.49 -18.65
N SER A 77 -11.00 32.57 -17.49
CA SER A 77 -10.68 31.73 -16.33
C SER A 77 -11.18 30.29 -16.47
N ILE A 78 -12.29 30.08 -17.19
CA ILE A 78 -12.83 28.76 -17.52
C ILE A 78 -11.92 28.07 -18.54
N GLU A 79 -11.50 28.80 -19.57
CA GLU A 79 -10.61 28.26 -20.60
C GLU A 79 -9.25 27.86 -20.02
N VAL A 80 -8.70 28.62 -19.07
CA VAL A 80 -7.48 28.24 -18.35
C VAL A 80 -7.66 26.97 -17.50
N MET A 81 -8.83 26.76 -16.87
CA MET A 81 -9.10 25.53 -16.13
C MET A 81 -9.24 24.31 -17.04
N ILE A 82 -10.02 24.43 -18.13
CA ILE A 82 -10.16 23.36 -19.15
C ILE A 82 -8.80 23.02 -19.76
N GLN A 83 -7.99 24.04 -20.06
CA GLN A 83 -6.67 23.82 -20.63
C GLN A 83 -5.72 23.11 -19.66
N ARG A 84 -5.74 23.46 -18.37
CA ARG A 84 -4.98 22.76 -17.32
C ARG A 84 -5.44 21.31 -17.15
N ALA A 85 -6.75 21.09 -17.11
CA ALA A 85 -7.39 19.79 -17.09
C ALA A 85 -6.94 18.89 -18.26
N ARG A 86 -7.03 19.41 -19.50
CA ARG A 86 -6.59 18.70 -20.71
C ARG A 86 -5.08 18.45 -20.74
N THR A 87 -4.28 19.38 -20.24
CA THR A 87 -2.82 19.22 -20.17
C THR A 87 -2.45 18.15 -19.12
N ALA A 88 -3.12 18.12 -17.97
CA ALA A 88 -2.94 17.07 -16.96
C ALA A 88 -3.36 15.69 -17.50
N HIS A 89 -4.49 15.60 -18.20
CA HIS A 89 -4.93 14.35 -18.83
C HIS A 89 -3.96 13.88 -19.94
N GLY A 90 -3.42 14.81 -20.72
CA GLY A 90 -2.40 14.51 -21.74
C GLY A 90 -1.07 14.04 -21.16
N ALA A 91 -0.66 14.56 -19.99
CA ALA A 91 0.55 14.12 -19.29
C ALA A 91 0.37 12.72 -18.66
N VAL A 92 -0.82 12.43 -18.12
CA VAL A 92 -1.15 11.14 -17.50
C VAL A 92 -1.36 10.03 -18.54
N ALA A 93 -1.78 10.35 -19.75
CA ALA A 93 -1.89 9.38 -20.85
C ALA A 93 -0.54 8.73 -21.25
N GLN A 94 0.59 9.30 -20.83
CA GLN A 94 1.93 8.77 -21.06
C GLN A 94 2.40 7.80 -19.95
N ILE A 95 1.70 7.73 -18.82
CA ILE A 95 2.06 6.84 -17.71
C ILE A 95 1.78 5.39 -18.12
N ASP A 96 2.84 4.56 -18.17
CA ASP A 96 2.66 3.12 -18.32
C ASP A 96 2.26 2.50 -16.98
N ILE A 97 0.95 2.34 -16.80
CA ILE A 97 0.39 1.77 -15.57
C ILE A 97 0.84 0.33 -15.32
N ASN A 98 1.31 -0.39 -16.34
CA ASN A 98 1.79 -1.75 -16.14
C ASN A 98 3.19 -1.76 -15.52
N GLU A 99 4.00 -0.72 -15.76
CA GLU A 99 5.31 -0.54 -15.15
C GLU A 99 5.25 0.17 -13.79
N LEU A 100 4.08 0.72 -13.42
CA LEU A 100 3.88 1.36 -12.12
C LEU A 100 3.90 0.32 -10.99
N VAL A 101 4.93 0.41 -10.15
CA VAL A 101 5.15 -0.50 -9.02
C VAL A 101 4.59 0.08 -7.72
N TYR A 102 4.69 1.39 -7.55
CA TYR A 102 4.37 2.06 -6.30
C TYR A 102 3.92 3.49 -6.55
N PHE A 103 3.00 4.01 -5.76
CA PHE A 103 2.78 5.44 -5.65
C PHE A 103 2.44 5.86 -4.22
N GLU A 104 2.80 7.10 -3.88
CA GLU A 104 2.46 7.73 -2.60
C GLU A 104 1.84 9.10 -2.81
N ALA A 105 0.87 9.46 -1.97
CA ALA A 105 0.30 10.80 -1.91
C ALA A 105 1.26 11.72 -1.14
N LEU A 106 1.89 12.67 -1.85
CA LEU A 106 2.75 13.68 -1.25
C LEU A 106 1.94 14.84 -0.62
N THR A 107 0.83 15.17 -1.27
CA THR A 107 -0.14 16.18 -0.82
C THR A 107 -1.55 15.71 -1.21
N GLN A 108 -2.56 16.54 -0.93
CA GLN A 108 -3.95 16.25 -1.32
C GLN A 108 -4.14 16.10 -2.84
N ASP A 109 -3.28 16.73 -3.65
CA ASP A 109 -3.43 16.79 -5.11
C ASP A 109 -2.25 16.15 -5.87
N ARG A 110 -1.21 15.69 -5.18
CA ARG A 110 0.02 15.21 -5.84
C ARG A 110 0.42 13.83 -5.36
N ALA A 111 0.79 12.99 -6.32
CA ALA A 111 1.37 11.68 -6.08
C ALA A 111 2.79 11.60 -6.63
N ARG A 112 3.68 10.90 -5.91
CA ARG A 112 4.93 10.38 -6.48
C ARG A 112 4.67 8.96 -6.98
N LEU A 113 5.13 8.67 -8.18
CA LEU A 113 5.04 7.36 -8.83
C LEU A 113 6.45 6.79 -8.94
N ILE A 114 6.58 5.50 -8.72
CA ILE A 114 7.83 4.75 -8.88
C ILE A 114 7.58 3.58 -9.82
N PHE A 115 8.40 3.52 -10.87
CA PHE A 115 8.29 2.52 -11.92
C PHE A 115 9.30 1.38 -11.74
N TYR A 116 9.09 0.29 -12.47
CA TYR A 116 9.90 -0.92 -12.41
C TYR A 116 11.39 -0.69 -12.68
N ASP A 117 11.72 0.24 -13.58
CA ASP A 117 13.08 0.62 -13.92
C ASP A 117 13.78 1.48 -12.85
N GLY A 118 13.08 1.81 -11.77
CA GLY A 118 13.58 2.64 -10.68
C GLY A 118 13.52 4.14 -10.97
N SER A 119 12.89 4.55 -12.08
CA SER A 119 12.55 5.95 -12.30
C SER A 119 11.40 6.38 -11.38
N SER A 120 11.34 7.68 -11.08
CA SER A 120 10.22 8.27 -10.35
C SER A 120 9.72 9.54 -11.03
N GLU A 121 8.42 9.75 -10.94
CA GLU A 121 7.75 10.93 -11.49
C GLU A 121 6.75 11.48 -10.48
N VAL A 122 6.37 12.75 -10.62
CA VAL A 122 5.32 13.35 -9.80
C VAL A 122 4.20 13.85 -10.69
N HIS A 123 2.99 13.36 -10.41
CA HIS A 123 1.78 13.70 -11.15
C HIS A 123 0.66 14.17 -10.22
N ASP A 124 -0.42 14.63 -10.84
CA ASP A 124 -1.69 14.91 -10.16
C ASP A 124 -2.31 13.61 -9.63
N LEU A 125 -2.67 13.59 -8.34
CA LEU A 125 -3.19 12.40 -7.68
C LEU A 125 -4.54 11.98 -8.28
N GLY A 126 -5.45 12.93 -8.54
CA GLY A 126 -6.76 12.63 -9.14
C GLY A 126 -6.61 11.97 -10.50
N ALA A 127 -5.72 12.50 -11.34
CA ALA A 127 -5.44 11.93 -12.64
C ALA A 127 -4.83 10.51 -12.57
N VAL A 128 -3.94 10.24 -11.61
CA VAL A 128 -3.40 8.89 -11.37
C VAL A 128 -4.50 7.92 -10.94
N LEU A 129 -5.37 8.33 -10.02
CA LEU A 129 -6.51 7.53 -9.56
C LEU A 129 -7.49 7.24 -10.70
N GLN A 130 -7.78 8.24 -11.54
CA GLN A 130 -8.59 8.09 -12.74
C GLN A 130 -7.96 7.09 -13.71
N LEU A 131 -6.66 7.19 -13.97
CA LEU A 131 -5.96 6.27 -14.86
C LEU A 131 -6.04 4.82 -14.33
N ILE A 132 -5.84 4.62 -13.03
CA ILE A 132 -5.97 3.31 -12.39
C ILE A 132 -7.39 2.75 -12.53
N ARG A 133 -8.41 3.62 -12.40
CA ARG A 133 -9.83 3.29 -12.60
C ARG A 133 -10.11 2.89 -14.05
N ASP A 134 -9.75 3.75 -15.00
CA ASP A 134 -10.03 3.58 -16.43
C ASP A 134 -9.32 2.35 -17.03
N ARG A 135 -8.18 1.96 -16.46
CA ARG A 135 -7.42 0.78 -16.87
C ARG A 135 -7.80 -0.50 -16.14
N ASP A 136 -8.80 -0.45 -15.27
CA ASP A 136 -9.25 -1.57 -14.42
C ASP A 136 -8.10 -2.21 -13.64
N LYS A 137 -7.24 -1.37 -13.04
CA LYS A 137 -6.07 -1.80 -12.27
C LYS A 137 -6.22 -1.57 -10.77
N CYS A 138 -7.31 -0.95 -10.31
CA CYS A 138 -7.47 -0.54 -8.91
C CYS A 138 -7.27 -1.67 -7.90
N HIS A 139 -7.55 -2.89 -8.33
CA HIS A 139 -7.49 -4.07 -7.48
C HIS A 139 -6.06 -4.59 -7.32
N PHE A 140 -5.12 -4.24 -8.22
CA PHE A 140 -3.71 -4.59 -8.07
C PHE A 140 -2.96 -3.70 -7.10
N PHE A 141 -3.50 -2.54 -6.74
CA PHE A 141 -2.84 -1.60 -5.84
C PHE A 141 -3.34 -1.76 -4.41
N GLN A 142 -2.49 -2.30 -3.55
CA GLN A 142 -2.73 -2.46 -2.12
C GLN A 142 -2.24 -1.19 -1.39
N ALA A 143 -3.11 -0.63 -0.57
CA ALA A 143 -2.79 0.48 0.32
C ALA A 143 -2.00 -0.02 1.53
N VAL A 144 -1.03 0.78 1.93
CA VAL A 144 -0.37 0.70 3.23
C VAL A 144 -0.94 1.83 4.08
N SER A 145 -1.69 1.45 5.11
CA SER A 145 -2.29 2.40 6.04
C SER A 145 -1.57 2.38 7.38
N PHE A 146 -1.19 3.56 7.85
CA PHE A 146 -0.65 3.79 9.19
C PHE A 146 -1.60 4.74 9.92
N GLU A 147 -1.98 4.38 11.14
CA GLU A 147 -2.89 5.17 11.99
C GLU A 147 -4.24 5.56 11.31
N GLY A 148 -4.74 4.70 10.43
CA GLY A 148 -6.04 4.89 9.78
C GLY A 148 -6.03 5.83 8.57
N GLN A 149 -4.85 6.29 8.13
CA GLN A 149 -4.70 7.03 6.88
C GLN A 149 -3.81 6.25 5.91
N ALA A 150 -4.24 6.17 4.65
CA ALA A 150 -3.47 5.54 3.59
C ALA A 150 -2.79 6.62 2.75
N TYR A 151 -1.46 6.58 2.71
CA TYR A 151 -0.65 7.51 1.91
C TYR A 151 0.17 6.79 0.85
N GLU A 152 0.28 5.47 0.95
CA GLU A 152 1.12 4.63 0.11
C GLU A 152 0.31 3.51 -0.52
N TYR A 153 0.59 3.21 -1.77
CA TYR A 153 -0.04 2.14 -2.54
C TYR A 153 1.01 1.42 -3.37
N PHE A 154 1.07 0.08 -3.26
CA PHE A 154 1.97 -0.73 -4.05
C PHE A 154 1.20 -1.72 -4.94
N ASN A 155 1.72 -1.93 -6.14
CA ASN A 155 1.21 -2.93 -7.07
C ASN A 155 1.65 -4.31 -6.63
N ILE A 156 0.70 -5.13 -6.19
CA ILE A 156 0.98 -6.44 -5.60
C ILE A 156 1.71 -7.36 -6.58
N LEU A 157 1.54 -7.19 -7.88
CA LEU A 157 2.18 -8.04 -8.91
C LEU A 157 3.71 -7.94 -8.89
N TYR A 158 4.24 -6.86 -8.35
CA TYR A 158 5.67 -6.63 -8.19
C TYR A 158 6.20 -7.10 -6.83
N THR A 159 5.41 -7.78 -6.02
CA THR A 159 5.86 -8.29 -4.72
C THR A 159 6.81 -9.47 -4.91
N GLU A 160 8.06 -9.35 -4.48
CA GLU A 160 9.04 -10.45 -4.48
C GLU A 160 8.93 -11.35 -3.26
N ALA A 161 8.74 -10.73 -2.11
CA ALA A 161 8.69 -11.39 -0.81
C ALA A 161 8.01 -10.49 0.23
N PHE A 162 7.53 -11.10 1.30
CA PHE A 162 7.16 -10.39 2.52
C PHE A 162 8.22 -10.59 3.59
N GLU A 163 8.30 -9.64 4.51
CA GLU A 163 9.13 -9.71 5.71
C GLU A 163 8.29 -9.40 6.92
N LYS A 164 8.58 -10.10 8.01
CA LYS A 164 7.98 -9.83 9.32
C LYS A 164 8.95 -8.97 10.11
N VAL A 165 8.47 -7.85 10.62
CA VAL A 165 9.26 -6.90 11.41
C VAL A 165 8.74 -6.90 12.83
N ASN A 166 9.58 -7.28 13.77
CA ASN A 166 9.33 -7.10 15.20
C ASN A 166 10.04 -5.83 15.65
N CYS A 167 9.30 -4.97 16.34
CA CYS A 167 9.83 -3.75 16.91
C CYS A 167 9.12 -3.42 18.23
N ASP A 168 9.56 -2.36 18.91
CA ASP A 168 9.09 -2.01 20.25
C ASP A 168 7.57 -1.77 20.33
N ALA A 169 6.93 -1.33 19.22
CA ALA A 169 5.49 -1.11 19.15
C ALA A 169 4.68 -2.38 18.82
N GLY A 170 5.32 -3.46 18.35
CA GLY A 170 4.66 -4.71 18.00
C GLY A 170 5.26 -5.42 16.80
N THR A 171 4.46 -6.33 16.23
CA THR A 171 4.82 -7.09 15.02
C THR A 171 4.06 -6.57 13.82
N TYR A 172 4.80 -6.25 12.77
CA TYR A 172 4.32 -5.73 11.51
C TYR A 172 4.91 -6.51 10.34
N TYR A 173 4.48 -6.16 9.12
CA TYR A 173 4.92 -6.76 7.88
C TYR A 173 5.24 -5.69 6.86
N LEU A 174 6.15 -5.98 5.95
CA LEU A 174 6.41 -5.16 4.78
C LEU A 174 6.54 -6.03 3.53
N ALA A 175 6.34 -5.42 2.37
CA ALA A 175 6.55 -6.05 1.08
C ALA A 175 7.88 -5.58 0.47
N ARG A 176 8.66 -6.54 -0.04
CA ARG A 176 9.79 -6.27 -0.93
C ARG A 176 9.27 -6.23 -2.36
N LEU A 177 9.53 -5.13 -3.04
CA LEU A 177 9.06 -4.89 -4.40
C LEU A 177 10.21 -5.10 -5.39
N ASN A 178 9.91 -5.73 -6.52
CA ASN A 178 10.83 -5.90 -7.64
C ASN A 178 10.95 -4.57 -8.38
N VAL A 179 11.87 -3.73 -7.92
CA VAL A 179 12.18 -2.43 -8.51
C VAL A 179 13.68 -2.38 -8.75
N THR A 180 14.08 -1.94 -9.94
CA THR A 180 15.48 -1.74 -10.24
C THR A 180 16.02 -0.61 -9.40
N ALA A 181 17.22 -0.78 -8.80
CA ALA A 181 17.88 0.30 -8.08
C ALA A 181 18.29 1.42 -9.05
N GLY A 182 17.40 2.40 -9.24
CA GLY A 182 17.64 3.59 -10.05
C GLY A 182 18.49 4.64 -9.34
N GLY A 183 18.78 5.73 -10.05
CA GLY A 183 19.42 6.92 -9.45
C GLY A 183 18.52 7.68 -8.47
N ASP A 184 17.21 7.40 -8.47
CA ASP A 184 16.23 8.09 -7.66
C ASP A 184 16.32 7.69 -6.16
N PRO A 185 16.39 8.65 -5.22
CA PRO A 185 16.37 8.36 -3.79
C PRO A 185 15.14 7.59 -3.31
N ALA A 186 13.95 7.87 -3.84
CA ALA A 186 12.71 7.20 -3.43
C ALA A 186 12.72 5.73 -3.87
N ALA A 187 13.13 5.44 -5.10
CA ALA A 187 13.28 4.06 -5.57
C ALA A 187 14.33 3.30 -4.74
N ARG A 188 15.45 3.94 -4.38
CA ARG A 188 16.45 3.35 -3.48
C ARG A 188 15.90 3.07 -2.09
N ALA A 189 15.08 3.96 -1.54
CA ALA A 189 14.40 3.73 -0.27
C ALA A 189 13.51 2.48 -0.35
N ILE A 190 12.71 2.32 -1.40
CA ILE A 190 11.88 1.12 -1.62
C ILE A 190 12.73 -0.15 -1.76
N VAL A 191 13.84 -0.13 -2.49
CA VAL A 191 14.72 -1.30 -2.60
C VAL A 191 15.33 -1.66 -1.24
N ASN A 192 15.80 -0.66 -0.48
CA ASN A 192 16.51 -0.87 0.78
C ASN A 192 15.57 -1.22 1.94
N CYS A 193 14.39 -0.61 1.99
CA CYS A 193 13.46 -0.70 3.11
C CYS A 193 12.21 -1.52 2.80
N GLY A 194 11.84 -1.67 1.52
CA GLY A 194 10.53 -2.17 1.12
C GLY A 194 9.46 -1.10 1.21
N THR A 195 8.20 -1.53 1.20
CA THR A 195 7.05 -0.69 1.56
C THR A 195 7.11 -0.25 3.02
N ASP A 196 6.24 0.67 3.39
CA ASP A 196 5.99 0.95 4.80
C ASP A 196 5.34 -0.26 5.53
N LEU A 197 5.34 -0.23 6.86
CA LEU A 197 4.86 -1.29 7.72
C LEU A 197 3.33 -1.40 7.70
N PHE A 198 2.81 -2.61 7.53
CA PHE A 198 1.39 -2.91 7.59
C PHE A 198 1.07 -4.07 8.54
N SER A 199 -0.20 -4.17 8.91
CA SER A 199 -0.70 -5.16 9.86
C SER A 199 -0.69 -6.58 9.32
N HIS A 200 -0.75 -7.57 10.23
CA HIS A 200 -0.92 -8.97 9.89
C HIS A 200 -2.13 -9.24 8.99
N TYR A 201 -3.21 -8.47 9.18
CA TYR A 201 -4.42 -8.59 8.35
C TYR A 201 -4.14 -8.24 6.89
N ILE A 202 -3.48 -7.11 6.62
CA ILE A 202 -3.11 -6.69 5.26
C ILE A 202 -2.20 -7.74 4.63
N TYR A 203 -1.18 -8.19 5.35
CA TYR A 203 -0.30 -9.27 4.90
C TYR A 203 -1.06 -10.52 4.45
N GLN A 204 -1.94 -11.08 5.30
CA GLN A 204 -2.69 -12.30 4.99
C GLN A 204 -3.60 -12.12 3.77
N LYS A 205 -4.25 -10.97 3.66
CA LYS A 205 -5.13 -10.63 2.53
C LYS A 205 -4.34 -10.54 1.23
N THR A 206 -3.24 -9.79 1.22
CA THR A 206 -2.39 -9.61 0.04
C THR A 206 -1.73 -10.93 -0.38
N ARG A 207 -1.22 -11.71 0.59
CA ARG A 207 -0.65 -13.04 0.35
C ARG A 207 -1.65 -13.96 -0.36
N ARG A 208 -2.84 -14.16 0.22
CA ARG A 208 -3.88 -15.05 -0.37
C ARG A 208 -4.23 -14.64 -1.79
N ARG A 209 -4.25 -13.33 -2.06
CA ARG A 209 -4.51 -12.78 -3.38
C ARG A 209 -3.38 -13.07 -4.36
N LEU A 210 -2.12 -12.97 -3.94
CA LEU A 210 -0.99 -13.33 -4.79
C LEU A 210 -0.94 -14.83 -5.07
N GLU A 211 -1.21 -15.65 -4.06
CA GLU A 211 -1.29 -17.11 -4.20
C GLU A 211 -2.49 -17.53 -5.08
N SER A 212 -3.60 -16.79 -5.10
CA SER A 212 -4.70 -17.07 -6.02
C SER A 212 -4.38 -16.71 -7.47
N LEU A 213 -3.60 -15.65 -7.69
CA LEU A 213 -3.10 -15.24 -9.01
C LEU A 213 -1.98 -16.16 -9.52
N ASN A 214 -1.17 -16.71 -8.62
CA ASN A 214 -0.11 -17.66 -8.93
C ASN A 214 -0.07 -18.82 -7.90
N PRO A 215 -0.89 -19.87 -8.10
CA PRO A 215 -1.00 -20.99 -7.16
C PRO A 215 0.26 -21.81 -6.97
N SER A 216 1.26 -21.61 -7.84
CA SER A 216 2.53 -22.34 -7.77
C SER A 216 3.59 -21.67 -6.89
N SER A 217 3.31 -20.46 -6.38
CA SER A 217 4.24 -19.67 -5.58
C SER A 217 3.76 -19.53 -4.13
N ASP A 218 4.67 -19.72 -3.18
CA ASP A 218 4.44 -19.46 -1.75
C ASP A 218 4.89 -18.04 -1.43
N PHE A 219 3.93 -17.24 -0.96
CA PHE A 219 4.15 -15.85 -0.54
C PHE A 219 4.17 -15.72 1.00
N SER A 220 4.57 -16.77 1.71
CA SER A 220 4.95 -16.67 3.11
C SER A 220 6.10 -15.66 3.30
N TYR A 221 6.12 -14.96 4.44
CA TYR A 221 7.25 -14.11 4.78
C TYR A 221 8.55 -14.93 4.80
N ARG A 222 9.63 -14.38 4.23
CA ARG A 222 10.90 -15.10 4.06
C ARG A 222 11.91 -14.83 5.17
N ARG A 223 11.73 -13.72 5.88
CA ARG A 223 12.65 -13.25 6.93
C ARG A 223 11.87 -12.62 8.06
N GLU A 224 12.41 -12.78 9.27
CA GLU A 224 12.05 -11.98 10.44
C GLU A 224 13.17 -10.96 10.69
N LEU A 225 12.79 -9.71 10.93
CA LEU A 225 13.69 -8.59 11.20
C LEU A 225 13.37 -8.00 12.57
N GLU A 226 14.41 -7.59 13.29
CA GLU A 226 14.31 -6.92 14.59
C GLU A 226 14.72 -5.46 14.42
N TRP A 227 13.78 -4.54 14.53
CA TRP A 227 13.99 -3.10 14.38
C TRP A 227 13.72 -2.36 15.69
N HIS A 228 14.50 -1.31 15.93
CA HIS A 228 14.17 -0.33 16.97
C HIS A 228 13.29 0.77 16.36
N ASP A 229 12.30 1.22 17.12
CA ASP A 229 11.36 2.30 16.76
C ASP A 229 10.49 2.04 15.52
N CYS A 230 10.47 0.83 14.97
CA CYS A 230 9.65 0.46 13.80
C CYS A 230 9.94 1.28 12.53
N VAL A 231 11.14 1.88 12.42
CA VAL A 231 11.53 2.68 11.25
C VAL A 231 12.72 2.02 10.56
N CYS A 232 12.66 1.95 9.22
CA CYS A 232 13.81 1.55 8.44
C CYS A 232 14.88 2.65 8.50
N SER A 233 16.07 2.32 9.01
CA SER A 233 17.23 3.20 8.95
C SER A 233 18.10 2.78 7.78
N GLU A 234 18.17 3.62 6.74
CA GLU A 234 19.10 3.44 5.63
C GLU A 234 20.54 3.32 6.19
N GLY A 235 21.10 2.11 6.18
CA GLY A 235 22.46 1.85 6.69
C GLY A 235 22.60 0.74 7.72
N ARG A 236 21.52 0.10 8.20
CA ARG A 236 21.63 -1.20 8.92
C ARG A 236 21.64 -2.36 7.94
N VAL A 237 22.76 -2.50 7.24
CA VAL A 237 23.21 -3.81 6.79
C VAL A 237 23.56 -4.59 8.07
N ASP A 238 22.96 -5.76 8.27
CA ASP A 238 23.13 -6.69 9.39
C ASP A 238 22.24 -6.47 10.64
N SER A 239 20.91 -6.50 10.48
CA SER A 239 20.05 -7.08 11.52
C SER A 239 20.00 -8.59 11.29
N VAL A 240 20.45 -9.38 12.27
CA VAL A 240 20.56 -10.84 12.25
C VAL A 240 19.29 -11.46 11.67
N ALA A 241 19.36 -11.95 10.44
CA ALA A 241 18.30 -12.75 9.85
C ALA A 241 18.20 -14.05 10.66
N VAL A 242 17.16 -14.19 11.46
CA VAL A 242 16.84 -15.47 12.08
C VAL A 242 16.26 -16.34 10.97
N THR A 243 17.09 -17.21 10.41
CA THR A 243 16.65 -18.24 9.45
C THR A 243 16.08 -19.40 10.27
N GLN A 244 14.80 -19.73 10.06
CA GLN A 244 14.24 -21.01 10.51
C GLN A 244 14.57 -22.12 9.52
#